data_AF-A0A3C0BDN1-F1
#
_entry.id   AF-A0A3C0BDN1-F1
#
_cell.length_a   1.000
_cell.length_b   1.000
_cell.length_c   1.000
_cell.angle_alpha   90.00
_cell.angle_beta   90.00
_cell.angle_gamma   90.00
#
_symmetry.space_group_name_H-M   'P 1'
#
loop_
_entity.id
_entity.type
_entity.pdbx_description
1 polymer ?
#
loop_
_entity_poly.entity_id
_entity_poly.type
_entity_poly.pdbx_seq_one_letter_code
_entity_poly.pdbx_strand_id
1 'polypeptide(L)'
;FQHALAAGETITGLITATALVYPDKKVGSVKPKSVVKRMKEKAFAASVNRETIMECEKLGLGMDEFAALSIAAMAEIADELGL
;
A
#
# COMPACT_ATOMS: atom_id res chain seq x y z
N PHE A 1 -18.75 -4.76 -6.36
CA PHE A 1 -19.06 -5.73 -5.28
C PHE A 1 -17.85 -6.18 -4.47
N GLN A 2 -16.61 -6.08 -4.96
CA GLN A 2 -15.40 -6.42 -4.17
C GLN A 2 -14.39 -5.25 -4.09
N HIS A 3 -14.88 -4.03 -3.85
CA HIS A 3 -14.04 -2.81 -3.78
C HIS A 3 -13.00 -2.87 -2.66
N ALA A 4 -13.36 -3.42 -1.50
CA ALA A 4 -12.44 -3.62 -0.37
C ALA A 4 -11.30 -4.59 -0.71
N LEU A 5 -11.65 -5.74 -1.30
CA LEU A 5 -10.69 -6.78 -1.62
C LEU A 5 -9.74 -6.31 -2.73
N ALA A 6 -10.30 -5.71 -3.79
CA ALA A 6 -9.50 -5.21 -4.90
C ALA A 6 -8.56 -4.08 -4.45
N ALA A 7 -9.05 -3.10 -3.67
CA ALA A 7 -8.22 -2.02 -3.13
C ALA A 7 -7.11 -2.57 -2.22
N GLY A 8 -7.45 -3.52 -1.34
CA GLY A 8 -6.51 -4.17 -0.42
C GLY A 8 -5.42 -4.96 -1.13
N GLU A 9 -5.78 -5.79 -2.11
CA GLU A 9 -4.81 -6.53 -2.91
C GLU A 9 -3.87 -5.55 -3.65
N THR A 10 -4.44 -4.51 -4.25
CA THR A 10 -3.67 -3.60 -5.09
C THR A 10 -2.72 -2.71 -4.28
N ILE A 11 -3.13 -2.25 -3.09
CA ILE A 11 -2.26 -1.41 -2.25
C ILE A 11 -1.10 -2.19 -1.64
N THR A 12 -1.28 -3.48 -1.34
CA THR A 12 -0.18 -4.31 -0.79
C THR A 12 0.98 -4.38 -1.78
N GLY A 13 0.70 -4.52 -3.08
CA GLY A 13 1.72 -4.47 -4.13
C GLY A 13 2.50 -3.15 -4.15
N LEU A 14 1.82 -2.02 -3.93
CA LEU A 14 2.46 -0.71 -3.85
C LEU A 14 3.30 -0.55 -2.56
N ILE A 15 2.80 -1.04 -1.43
CA ILE A 15 3.50 -1.01 -0.14
C ILE A 15 4.75 -1.88 -0.20
N THR A 16 4.64 -3.11 -0.71
CA THR A 16 5.79 -4.00 -0.93
C THR A 16 6.82 -3.37 -1.84
N ALA A 17 6.41 -2.83 -2.99
CA ALA A 17 7.33 -2.10 -3.87
C ALA A 17 8.00 -0.94 -3.13
N THR A 18 7.25 -0.21 -2.29
CA THR A 18 7.80 0.88 -1.48
C THR A 18 8.82 0.35 -0.46
N ALA A 19 8.53 -0.74 0.25
CA ALA A 19 9.43 -1.38 1.21
C ALA A 19 10.73 -1.83 0.54
N LEU A 20 10.67 -2.44 -0.64
CA LEU A 20 11.84 -2.91 -1.39
C LEU A 20 12.81 -1.79 -1.80
N VAL A 21 12.35 -0.54 -1.85
CA VAL A 21 13.19 0.63 -2.18
C VAL A 21 13.84 1.23 -0.92
N TYR A 22 13.36 0.88 0.27
CA TYR A 22 14.00 1.29 1.52
C TYR A 22 15.30 0.49 1.76
N PRO A 23 16.32 1.09 2.38
CA PRO A 23 17.59 0.43 2.64
C PRO A 23 17.43 -0.78 3.57
N ASP A 24 16.49 -0.71 4.52
CA ASP A 24 16.20 -1.76 5.48
C ASP A 24 15.26 -2.84 4.91
N LYS A 25 14.63 -2.59 3.75
CA LYS A 25 13.65 -3.45 3.06
C LYS A 25 12.42 -3.88 3.87
N LYS A 26 12.19 -3.27 5.03
CA LYS A 26 11.07 -3.62 5.91
C LYS A 26 9.80 -2.83 5.66
N VAL A 27 8.65 -3.50 5.73
CA VAL A 27 7.34 -2.82 5.68
C VAL A 27 7.13 -1.93 6.90
N GLY A 28 7.59 -2.35 8.08
CA GLY A 28 7.48 -1.54 9.31
C GLY A 28 8.21 -0.18 9.25
N SER A 29 9.18 -0.05 8.35
CA SER A 29 9.91 1.21 8.11
C SER A 29 9.19 2.13 7.12
N VAL A 30 8.18 1.64 6.41
CA VAL A 30 7.42 2.40 5.41
C VAL A 30 6.42 3.32 6.11
N LYS A 31 6.45 4.60 5.76
CA LYS A 31 5.49 5.60 6.27
C LYS A 31 4.29 5.72 5.32
N PRO A 32 3.06 5.93 5.83
CA PRO A 32 1.86 6.14 5.00
C PRO A 32 2.05 7.25 3.97
N LYS A 33 2.67 8.37 4.38
CA LYS A 33 3.02 9.49 3.49
C LYS A 33 3.88 9.09 2.29
N SER A 34 4.79 8.12 2.45
CA SER A 34 5.59 7.60 1.34
C SER A 34 4.71 6.87 0.32
N VAL A 35 3.78 6.04 0.79
CA VAL A 35 2.83 5.32 -0.08
C VAL A 35 1.91 6.30 -0.81
N VAL A 36 1.37 7.30 -0.11
CA VAL A 36 0.53 8.36 -0.70
C VAL A 36 1.31 9.18 -1.75
N LYS A 37 2.61 9.42 -1.54
CA LYS A 37 3.46 10.07 -2.54
C LYS A 37 3.65 9.16 -3.77
N ARG A 38 3.94 7.88 -3.54
CA ARG A 38 4.16 6.88 -4.60
C ARG A 38 2.91 6.60 -5.43
N MET A 39 1.71 6.74 -4.85
CA MET A 39 0.43 6.76 -5.58
C MET A 39 0.37 7.83 -6.67
N LYS A 40 1.09 8.95 -6.53
CA LYS A 40 1.14 10.02 -7.55
C LYS A 40 2.21 9.75 -8.61
N GLU A 41 3.20 8.91 -8.32
CA GLU A 41 4.36 8.65 -9.20
C GLU A 41 4.04 7.55 -10.22
N LYS A 42 3.46 7.87 -11.39
CA LYS A 42 2.97 6.89 -12.41
C LYS A 42 3.96 5.81 -12.84
N ALA A 43 5.25 6.12 -12.85
CA ALA A 43 6.30 5.17 -13.16
C ALA A 43 6.56 4.15 -12.03
N PHE A 44 6.22 4.49 -10.79
CA PHE A 44 6.45 3.63 -9.64
C PHE A 44 5.35 2.58 -9.52
N ALA A 45 5.77 1.31 -9.48
CA ALA A 45 4.88 0.15 -9.48
C ALA A 45 3.82 0.23 -10.60
N ALA A 46 4.27 0.41 -11.86
CA ALA A 46 3.39 0.63 -13.01
C ALA A 46 2.36 -0.50 -13.26
N SER A 47 2.59 -1.69 -12.69
CA SER A 47 1.64 -2.82 -12.72
C SER A 47 0.44 -2.65 -11.76
N VAL A 48 0.47 -1.64 -10.88
CA VAL A 48 -0.54 -1.42 -9.83
C VAL A 48 -1.62 -0.46 -10.34
N ASN A 49 -2.89 -0.88 -10.25
CA ASN A 49 -4.02 -0.05 -10.66
C ASN A 49 -4.39 0.95 -9.56
N ARG A 50 -4.18 2.23 -9.82
CA ARG A 50 -4.45 3.31 -8.85
C ARG A 50 -5.93 3.61 -8.69
N GLU A 51 -6.72 3.43 -9.75
CA GLU A 51 -8.18 3.58 -9.65
C GLU A 51 -8.73 2.55 -8.67
N THR A 52 -8.20 1.32 -8.69
CA THR A 52 -8.57 0.26 -7.75
C THR A 52 -8.22 0.62 -6.31
N ILE A 53 -7.05 1.21 -6.06
CA ILE A 53 -6.66 1.67 -4.71
C ILE A 53 -7.58 2.81 -4.24
N MET A 54 -7.93 3.74 -5.12
CA MET A 54 -8.83 4.86 -4.83
C MET A 54 -10.27 4.41 -4.53
N GLU A 55 -10.63 3.16 -4.84
CA GLU A 55 -11.90 2.60 -4.39
C GLU A 55 -11.99 2.49 -2.85
N CYS A 56 -10.89 2.70 -2.12
CA CYS A 56 -10.92 2.88 -0.67
C CYS A 56 -11.84 4.01 -0.22
N GLU A 57 -12.02 5.06 -1.04
CA GLU A 57 -12.96 6.15 -0.74
C GLU A 57 -14.42 5.67 -0.71
N LYS A 58 -14.76 4.63 -1.51
CA LYS A 58 -16.09 4.01 -1.48
C LYS A 58 -16.34 3.23 -0.19
N LEU A 59 -15.28 2.90 0.55
CA LEU A 59 -15.33 2.25 1.86
C LEU A 59 -15.43 3.29 3.00
N GLY A 60 -15.38 4.59 2.67
CA GLY A 60 -15.32 5.67 3.65
C GLY A 60 -13.93 5.86 4.27
N LEU A 61 -12.89 5.25 3.68
CA LEU A 61 -11.51 5.39 4.15
C LEU A 61 -10.74 6.38 3.27
N GLY A 62 -10.15 7.40 3.90
CA GLY A 62 -9.20 8.28 3.21
C GLY A 62 -7.94 7.52 2.81
N MET A 63 -7.26 7.97 1.75
CA MET A 63 -6.04 7.31 1.25
C MET A 63 -4.93 7.18 2.31
N ASP A 64 -4.78 8.17 3.20
CA ASP A 64 -3.78 8.15 4.27
C ASP A 64 -4.13 7.11 5.35
N GLU A 65 -5.42 7.03 5.75
CA GLU A 65 -5.93 6.00 6.65
C GLU A 65 -5.82 4.60 6.04
N PHE A 66 -6.19 4.46 4.78
CA PHE A 66 -6.13 3.19 4.08
C PHE A 66 -4.68 2.69 3.94
N ALA A 67 -3.74 3.59 3.64
CA ALA A 67 -2.33 3.27 3.63
C ALA A 67 -1.81 2.89 5.02
N ALA A 68 -2.19 3.64 6.07
CA ALA A 68 -1.78 3.34 7.44
C ALA A 68 -2.31 1.98 7.91
N LEU A 69 -3.58 1.69 7.67
CA LEU A 69 -4.22 0.41 7.98
C LEU A 69 -3.52 -0.75 7.26
N SER A 70 -3.28 -0.59 5.96
CA SER A 70 -2.64 -1.63 5.14
C SER A 70 -1.19 -1.87 5.57
N ILE A 71 -0.43 -0.82 5.87
CA ILE A 71 0.95 -0.94 6.38
C ILE A 71 0.94 -1.64 7.74
N ALA A 72 0.03 -1.27 8.66
CA ALA A 72 -0.06 -1.89 9.97
C ALA A 72 -0.35 -3.40 9.85
N ALA A 73 -1.34 -3.78 9.04
CA ALA A 73 -1.68 -5.18 8.81
C ALA A 73 -0.52 -5.95 8.17
N MET A 74 0.18 -5.37 7.19
CA MET A 74 1.35 -6.01 6.58
C MET A 74 2.55 -6.07 7.52
N ALA A 75 2.69 -5.13 8.45
CA ALA A 75 3.77 -5.10 9.44
C ALA A 75 3.63 -6.23 10.48
N GLU A 76 2.40 -6.65 10.80
CA GLU A 76 2.15 -7.78 11.70
C GLU A 76 2.67 -9.11 11.14
N ILE A 77 2.64 -9.25 9.81
CA ILE A 77 3.13 -10.44 9.08
C ILE A 77 4.43 -10.16 8.32
N ALA A 78 5.15 -9.09 8.66
CA ALA A 78 6.37 -8.67 7.97
C ALA A 78 7.44 -9.77 7.94
N ASP A 79 7.59 -10.51 9.04
CA ASP A 79 8.54 -11.62 9.16
C ASP A 79 8.19 -12.77 8.19
N GLU A 80 6.91 -13.07 8.02
CA GLU A 80 6.42 -14.08 7.06
C GLU A 80 6.55 -13.62 5.61
N LEU A 81 6.44 -12.31 5.36
CA LEU A 81 6.62 -11.70 4.04
C LEU A 81 8.10 -11.54 3.66
N GLY A 82 9.03 -11.73 4.60
CA GLY A 82 10.46 -11.44 4.40
C GLY A 82 10.75 -9.95 4.18
N LEU A 83 9.88 -9.08 4.71
CA LEU A 83 9.90 -7.62 4.56
C LEU A 83 9.87 -6.93 5.93
#